data_AF-G5HCJ7-F1
#
_entry.id   AF-G5HCJ7-F1
#
_cell.length_a   1.000
_cell.length_b   1.000
_cell.length_c   1.000
_cell.angle_alpha   90.00
_cell.angle_beta   90.00
_cell.angle_gamma   90.00
#
_symmetry.space_group_name_H-M   'P 1'
#
loop_
_entity.id
_entity.type
_entity.pdbx_description
1 polymer ?
#
loop_
_entity_poly.entity_id
_entity_poly.type
_entity_poly.pdbx_seq_one_letter_code
_entity_poly.pdbx_strand_id
1 'polypeptide(L)'
;MKKDKFKKMKLQIQTLDTVDGIENCVLLLECVKLEWPEAVNISMESTQQSKTRQGDGTLVVELDARGIQSDDGEMKHLRTGKQAEILDYHYFKSRLVGTIVTDVKAEVFDFSRRQKIPFTVKKLEFNFANGKKVDLTDRVSVLSLDQLAA
;
A
#
# COMPACT_ATOMS: atom_id res chain seq x y z
N MET A 1 14.61 6.40 -20.64
CA MET A 1 13.47 6.12 -19.73
C MET A 1 13.04 7.43 -19.08
N LYS A 2 11.74 7.78 -19.08
CA LYS A 2 11.22 8.94 -18.32
C LYS A 2 11.67 8.80 -16.86
N LYS A 3 12.34 9.82 -16.33
CA LYS A 3 12.96 9.77 -15.00
C LYS A 3 11.90 9.69 -13.89
N ASP A 4 10.67 10.10 -14.13
CA ASP A 4 9.69 10.35 -13.06
C ASP A 4 8.66 9.24 -12.87
N LYS A 5 8.80 8.11 -13.58
CA LYS A 5 7.83 6.98 -13.53
C LYS A 5 7.70 6.40 -12.13
N PHE A 6 6.49 5.91 -11.83
CA PHE A 6 6.27 5.10 -10.62
C PHE A 6 7.22 3.91 -10.59
N LYS A 7 7.94 3.73 -9.48
CA LYS A 7 8.89 2.63 -9.32
C LYS A 7 8.34 1.57 -8.37
N LYS A 8 7.90 1.98 -7.19
CA LYS A 8 7.36 1.08 -6.17
C LYS A 8 6.59 1.82 -5.08
N MET A 9 5.62 1.13 -4.49
CA MET A 9 4.98 1.55 -3.25
C MET A 9 5.65 0.83 -2.09
N LYS A 10 5.88 1.55 -1.00
CA LYS A 10 6.33 1.02 0.29
C LYS A 10 5.20 1.14 1.30
N LEU A 11 4.76 0.02 1.84
CA LEU A 11 3.86 -0.04 2.97
C LEU A 11 4.60 -0.65 4.16
N GLN A 12 4.58 0.01 5.31
CA GLN A 12 5.05 -0.57 6.56
C GLN A 12 3.89 -0.58 7.54
N ILE A 13 3.69 -1.72 8.18
CA ILE A 13 2.71 -1.89 9.24
C ILE A 13 3.37 -2.50 10.47
N GLN A 14 2.72 -2.31 11.61
CA GLN A 14 3.07 -2.98 12.85
C GLN A 14 1.81 -3.60 13.46
N THR A 15 1.89 -4.87 13.86
CA THR A 15 0.79 -5.52 14.58
C THR A 15 0.56 -4.86 15.93
N LEU A 16 -0.70 -4.80 16.37
CA LEU A 16 -1.07 -4.32 17.70
C LEU A 16 -0.91 -5.42 18.76
N ASP A 17 -0.98 -6.68 18.33
CA ASP A 17 -0.78 -7.85 19.19
C ASP A 17 0.56 -8.53 18.93
N THR A 18 1.01 -9.31 19.93
CA THR A 18 2.22 -10.14 19.83
C THR A 18 1.98 -11.36 18.94
N VAL A 19 3.02 -11.76 18.19
CA VAL A 19 2.98 -12.94 17.33
C VAL A 19 3.91 -14.04 17.84
N ASP A 20 3.52 -15.31 17.70
CA ASP A 20 4.35 -16.44 18.13
C ASP A 20 5.33 -16.89 17.05
N GLY A 21 4.93 -16.89 15.77
CA GLY A 21 5.75 -17.31 14.63
C GLY A 21 5.72 -16.30 13.50
N ILE A 22 6.87 -15.69 13.18
CA ILE A 22 6.98 -14.65 12.14
C ILE A 22 6.77 -15.25 10.75
N GLU A 23 7.29 -16.45 10.57
CA GLU A 23 7.21 -17.25 9.36
C GLU A 23 5.77 -17.60 8.97
N ASN A 24 4.87 -17.71 9.95
CA ASN A 24 3.46 -18.05 9.76
C ASN A 24 2.56 -16.83 9.56
N CYS A 25 3.09 -15.62 9.73
CA CYS A 25 2.35 -14.38 9.50
C CYS A 25 2.55 -13.91 8.05
N VAL A 26 1.50 -13.49 7.36
CA VAL A 26 1.59 -12.90 6.01
C VAL A 26 0.87 -11.55 6.00
N LEU A 27 1.42 -10.55 5.30
CA LEU A 27 0.66 -9.36 4.92
C LEU A 27 0.07 -9.57 3.53
N LEU A 28 -1.25 -9.62 3.46
CA LEU A 28 -2.00 -9.59 2.22
C LEU A 28 -2.40 -8.15 1.96
N LEU A 29 -2.15 -7.67 0.74
CA LEU A 29 -2.54 -6.33 0.32
C LEU A 29 -3.23 -6.46 -1.04
N GLU A 30 -4.51 -6.10 -1.06
CA GLU A 30 -5.35 -6.19 -2.25
C GLU A 30 -5.25 -4.90 -3.09
N CYS A 31 -5.57 -3.75 -2.48
CA CYS A 31 -5.52 -2.46 -3.13
C CYS A 31 -5.32 -1.31 -2.14
N VAL A 32 -4.95 -0.14 -2.67
CA VAL A 32 -4.99 1.14 -1.96
C VAL A 32 -6.02 2.01 -2.64
N LYS A 33 -7.03 2.48 -1.89
CA LYS A 33 -8.03 3.41 -2.39
C LYS A 33 -7.62 4.84 -2.08
N LEU A 34 -7.52 5.63 -3.12
CA LEU A 34 -7.26 7.05 -3.06
C LEU A 34 -8.54 7.79 -3.46
N GLU A 35 -8.83 8.92 -2.83
CA GLU A 35 -9.96 9.76 -3.22
C GLU A 35 -9.47 11.15 -3.64
N TRP A 36 -9.76 11.53 -4.89
CA TRP A 36 -9.52 12.86 -5.46
C TRP A 36 -10.11 13.01 -6.86
N PRO A 37 -10.91 14.06 -7.15
CA PRO A 37 -12.29 14.26 -6.67
C PRO A 37 -13.21 13.03 -6.79
N GLU A 38 -12.75 11.94 -7.44
CA GLU A 38 -13.41 10.64 -7.48
C GLU A 38 -12.51 9.57 -6.83
N ALA A 39 -13.10 8.42 -6.49
CA ALA A 39 -12.36 7.31 -5.93
C ALA A 39 -11.56 6.58 -7.03
N VAL A 40 -10.26 6.38 -6.77
CA VAL A 40 -9.33 5.63 -7.63
C VAL A 40 -8.71 4.52 -6.81
N ASN A 41 -8.84 3.29 -7.27
CA ASN A 41 -8.13 2.14 -6.72
C ASN A 41 -6.79 1.97 -7.43
N ILE A 42 -5.77 1.76 -6.60
CA ILE A 42 -4.44 1.37 -7.03
C ILE A 42 -4.25 -0.11 -6.71
N SER A 43 -4.03 -0.91 -7.75
CA SER A 43 -3.68 -2.33 -7.65
C SER A 43 -2.23 -2.57 -8.05
N MET A 44 -1.70 -3.74 -7.72
CA MET A 44 -0.29 -4.05 -7.89
C MET A 44 -0.09 -5.47 -8.45
N GLU A 45 0.83 -5.62 -9.40
CA GLU A 45 1.13 -6.91 -10.03
C GLU A 45 1.99 -7.82 -9.14
N SER A 46 2.87 -7.25 -8.32
CA SER A 46 3.76 -8.04 -7.48
C SER A 46 4.09 -7.34 -6.16
N THR A 47 4.26 -8.14 -5.11
CA THR A 47 4.65 -7.70 -3.77
C THR A 47 5.85 -8.49 -3.28
N GLN A 48 6.75 -7.81 -2.57
CA GLN A 48 7.84 -8.42 -1.80
C GLN A 48 7.71 -7.93 -0.37
N GLN A 49 7.86 -8.84 0.60
CA GLN A 49 7.72 -8.48 2.01
C GLN A 49 8.91 -8.96 2.84
N SER A 50 9.29 -8.12 3.80
CA SER A 50 10.22 -8.45 4.89
C SER A 50 9.50 -8.30 6.22
N LYS A 51 9.92 -9.08 7.20
CA LYS A 51 9.25 -9.19 8.50
C LYS A 51 10.30 -9.08 9.60
N THR A 52 10.00 -8.34 10.66
CA THR A 52 10.91 -8.14 11.79
C THR A 52 10.12 -8.10 13.08
N ARG A 53 10.41 -9.02 14.00
CA ARG A 53 9.85 -9.00 15.35
C ARG A 53 10.53 -7.93 16.18
N GLN A 54 9.71 -7.17 16.89
CA GLN A 54 10.14 -6.14 17.82
C GLN A 54 10.39 -6.72 19.21
N GLY A 55 11.12 -5.99 20.05
CA GLY A 55 11.44 -6.43 21.42
C GLY A 55 10.20 -6.62 22.32
N ASP A 56 9.08 -5.98 21.98
CA ASP A 56 7.78 -6.12 22.65
C ASP A 56 6.97 -7.33 22.15
N GLY A 57 7.49 -8.11 21.20
CA GLY A 57 6.82 -9.27 20.61
C GLY A 57 5.87 -8.95 19.45
N THR A 58 5.65 -7.67 19.11
CA THR A 58 4.89 -7.27 17.93
C THR A 58 5.69 -7.50 16.64
N LEU A 59 4.99 -7.52 15.52
CA LEU A 59 5.56 -7.78 14.20
C LEU A 59 5.51 -6.52 13.34
N VAL A 60 6.65 -6.09 12.82
CA VAL A 60 6.73 -5.12 11.73
C VAL A 60 6.81 -5.88 10.41
N VAL A 61 5.94 -5.53 9.46
CA VAL A 61 5.97 -6.03 8.09
C VAL A 61 6.20 -4.86 7.15
N GLU A 62 7.24 -4.96 6.32
CA GLU A 62 7.50 -4.04 5.23
C GLU A 62 7.11 -4.72 3.91
N LEU A 63 6.34 -4.04 3.08
CA LEU A 63 5.88 -4.51 1.79
C LEU A 63 6.27 -3.51 0.70
N ASP A 64 7.06 -3.99 -0.26
CA ASP A 64 7.39 -3.31 -1.50
C ASP A 64 6.46 -3.84 -2.62
N ALA A 65 5.59 -3.00 -3.18
CA ALA A 65 4.72 -3.35 -4.29
C ALA A 65 5.18 -2.71 -5.62
N ARG A 66 5.07 -3.46 -6.72
CA ARG A 66 5.48 -3.05 -8.08
C ARG A 66 4.42 -3.43 -9.12
N GLY A 67 4.58 -2.90 -10.33
CA GLY A 67 3.62 -3.10 -11.43
C GLY A 67 2.27 -2.49 -11.09
N ILE A 68 2.31 -1.20 -10.76
CA ILE A 68 1.13 -0.48 -10.27
C ILE A 68 0.18 -0.20 -11.43
N GLN A 69 -1.10 -0.46 -11.20
CA GLN A 69 -2.20 -0.16 -12.10
C GLN A 69 -3.23 0.70 -11.37
N SER A 70 -3.98 1.48 -12.14
CA SER A 70 -5.06 2.31 -11.66
C SER A 70 -6.33 2.00 -12.45
N ASP A 71 -7.46 1.97 -11.75
CA ASP A 71 -8.79 1.84 -12.35
C ASP A 71 -9.41 3.18 -12.78
N ASP A 72 -8.66 4.28 -12.68
CA ASP A 72 -9.06 5.60 -13.16
C ASP A 72 -9.60 5.49 -14.60
N GLY A 73 -10.83 5.97 -14.80
CA GLY A 73 -11.56 5.85 -16.06
C GLY A 73 -10.78 6.41 -17.26
N GLU A 74 -10.01 7.48 -17.03
CA GLU A 74 -9.16 8.12 -18.05
C GLU A 74 -7.97 7.25 -18.45
N MET A 75 -7.61 6.25 -17.64
CA MET A 75 -6.42 5.41 -17.84
C MET A 75 -6.73 3.91 -17.96
N LYS A 76 -7.95 3.47 -17.64
CA LYS A 76 -8.42 2.08 -17.70
C LYS A 76 -8.11 1.37 -19.02
N HIS A 77 -8.15 2.10 -20.14
CA HIS A 77 -7.92 1.56 -21.48
C HIS A 77 -6.41 1.40 -21.83
N LEU A 78 -5.51 1.87 -20.97
CA LEU A 78 -4.08 1.83 -21.18
C LEU A 78 -3.46 0.57 -20.57
N ARG A 79 -2.47 0.00 -21.25
CA ARG A 79 -1.65 -1.10 -20.70
C ARG A 79 -0.81 -0.60 -19.51
N THR A 80 -0.44 -1.49 -18.58
CA THR A 80 0.37 -1.19 -17.38
C THR A 80 1.54 -0.24 -17.67
N GLY A 81 2.32 -0.53 -18.71
CA GLY A 81 3.50 0.27 -19.05
C GLY A 81 3.19 1.73 -19.39
N LYS A 82 2.01 2.00 -19.99
CA LYS A 82 1.53 3.37 -20.28
C LYS A 82 0.94 4.02 -19.04
N GLN A 83 0.16 3.29 -18.24
CA GLN A 83 -0.36 3.81 -16.96
C GLN A 83 0.79 4.25 -16.05
N ALA A 84 1.85 3.46 -15.94
CA ALA A 84 3.05 3.81 -15.15
C ALA A 84 3.79 5.05 -15.66
N GLU A 85 3.57 5.49 -16.90
CA GLU A 85 4.08 6.78 -17.38
C GLU A 85 3.23 7.97 -16.98
N ILE A 86 1.93 7.75 -16.73
CA ILE A 86 0.98 8.79 -16.34
C ILE A 86 0.93 8.91 -14.82
N LEU A 87 0.99 7.78 -14.10
CA LEU A 87 1.15 7.69 -12.66
C LEU A 87 2.57 8.10 -12.22
N ASP A 88 3.09 9.21 -12.76
CA ASP A 88 4.40 9.74 -12.46
C ASP A 88 4.38 10.67 -11.23
N TYR A 89 5.56 11.14 -10.82
CA TYR A 89 5.65 12.03 -9.66
C TYR A 89 4.78 13.28 -9.79
N HIS A 90 4.64 13.86 -10.98
CA HIS A 90 3.86 15.08 -11.17
C HIS A 90 2.37 14.81 -11.04
N TYR A 91 1.91 13.66 -11.54
CA TYR A 91 0.53 13.20 -11.37
C TYR A 91 0.11 13.13 -9.91
N PHE A 92 0.96 12.54 -9.07
CA PHE A 92 0.68 12.47 -7.63
C PHE A 92 0.89 13.81 -6.94
N LYS A 93 1.92 14.57 -7.31
CA LYS A 93 2.20 15.89 -6.70
C LYS A 93 1.08 16.90 -6.94
N SER A 94 0.54 16.98 -8.16
CA SER A 94 -0.54 17.92 -8.48
C SER A 94 -1.82 17.62 -7.72
N ARG A 95 -2.06 16.33 -7.43
CA ARG A 95 -3.24 15.84 -6.70
C ARG A 95 -3.04 15.78 -5.19
N LEU A 96 -1.80 15.87 -4.72
CA LEU A 96 -1.38 15.65 -3.33
C LEU A 96 -2.16 16.51 -2.32
N VAL A 97 -2.57 17.74 -2.64
CA VAL A 97 -3.34 18.56 -1.67
C VAL A 97 -4.76 17.99 -1.45
N GLY A 98 -5.38 17.41 -2.48
CA GLY A 98 -6.73 16.89 -2.37
C GLY A 98 -6.81 15.36 -2.23
N THR A 99 -5.72 14.61 -2.43
CA THR A 99 -5.74 13.16 -2.32
C THR A 99 -5.67 12.71 -0.86
N ILE A 100 -6.68 11.95 -0.44
CA ILE A 100 -6.71 11.25 0.83
C ILE A 100 -6.63 9.74 0.55
N VAL A 101 -5.88 9.00 1.37
CA VAL A 101 -5.90 7.53 1.31
C VAL A 101 -7.07 7.10 2.20
N THR A 102 -8.22 6.89 1.57
CA THR A 102 -9.44 6.54 2.29
C THR A 102 -9.44 5.12 2.79
N ASP A 103 -8.68 4.24 2.12
CA ASP A 103 -8.63 2.83 2.49
C ASP A 103 -7.32 2.17 2.06
N VAL A 104 -6.80 1.30 2.92
CA VAL A 104 -5.70 0.38 2.61
C VAL A 104 -6.24 -1.01 2.90
N LYS A 105 -6.68 -1.71 1.85
CA LYS A 105 -7.26 -3.05 1.93
C LYS A 105 -6.17 -4.07 2.18
N ALA A 106 -5.81 -4.23 3.45
CA ALA A 106 -4.74 -5.10 3.88
C ALA A 106 -5.12 -5.92 5.11
N GLU A 107 -4.49 -7.09 5.23
CA GLU A 107 -4.70 -8.01 6.34
C GLU A 107 -3.36 -8.64 6.75
N VAL A 108 -3.11 -8.69 8.06
CA VAL A 108 -2.10 -9.57 8.63
C VAL A 108 -2.78 -10.84 9.09
N PHE A 109 -2.42 -11.96 8.47
CA PHE A 109 -2.97 -13.26 8.83
C PHE A 109 -1.90 -14.15 9.45
N ASP A 110 -2.19 -14.71 10.63
CA ASP A 110 -1.37 -15.73 11.29
C ASP A 110 -1.95 -17.11 10.98
N PHE A 111 -1.23 -17.90 10.17
CA PHE A 111 -1.65 -19.25 9.79
C PHE A 111 -1.56 -20.27 10.93
N SER A 112 -0.70 -20.06 11.93
CA SER A 112 -0.60 -20.96 13.08
C SER A 112 -1.85 -20.86 13.94
N ARG A 113 -2.30 -19.63 14.20
CA ARG A 113 -3.48 -19.36 15.01
C ARG A 113 -4.77 -19.26 14.19
N ARG A 114 -4.66 -19.25 12.86
CA ARG A 114 -5.76 -19.08 11.88
C ARG A 114 -6.60 -17.84 12.15
N GLN A 115 -5.94 -16.73 12.48
CA GLN A 115 -6.61 -15.50 12.86
C GLN A 115 -5.97 -14.29 12.20
N LYS A 116 -6.78 -13.25 12.09
CA LYS A 116 -6.34 -11.92 11.69
C LYS A 116 -5.70 -11.22 12.86
N ILE A 117 -4.65 -10.46 12.61
CA ILE A 117 -3.97 -9.67 13.62
C ILE A 117 -4.22 -8.19 13.32
N PRO A 118 -4.81 -7.44 14.27
CA PRO A 118 -4.94 -5.99 14.14
C PRO A 118 -3.57 -5.34 13.93
N PHE A 119 -3.50 -4.30 13.11
CA PHE A 119 -2.27 -3.58 12.83
C PHE A 119 -2.51 -2.08 12.69
N THR A 120 -1.43 -1.32 12.83
CA THR A 120 -1.38 0.09 12.44
C THR A 120 -0.47 0.26 11.24
N VAL A 121 -0.82 1.18 10.33
CA VAL A 121 0.11 1.61 9.30
C VAL A 121 1.14 2.54 9.93
N LYS A 122 2.42 2.24 9.71
CA LYS A 122 3.55 3.08 10.13
C LYS A 122 4.11 3.90 8.98
N LYS A 123 3.91 3.45 7.75
CA LYS A 123 4.44 4.14 6.57
C LYS A 123 3.68 3.77 5.30
N LEU A 124 3.36 4.78 4.48
CA LEU A 124 2.92 4.58 3.10
C LEU A 124 3.63 5.59 2.18
N GLU A 125 4.55 5.11 1.34
CA GLU A 125 5.32 5.94 0.41
C GLU A 125 5.20 5.44 -1.03
N PHE A 126 4.96 6.36 -1.96
CA PHE A 126 5.15 6.13 -3.39
C PHE A 126 6.54 6.60 -3.80
N ASN A 127 7.35 5.68 -4.34
CA ASN A 127 8.70 5.94 -4.78
C ASN A 127 8.78 5.95 -6.31
N PHE A 128 9.49 6.94 -6.84
CA PHE A 128 9.63 7.16 -8.28
C PHE A 128 11.05 6.87 -8.76
N ALA A 129 11.21 6.61 -10.06
CA ALA A 129 12.48 6.20 -10.65
C ALA A 129 13.60 7.26 -10.53
N ASN A 130 13.24 8.54 -10.36
CA ASN A 130 14.15 9.67 -10.15
C ASN A 130 14.60 9.83 -8.68
N GLY A 131 14.13 8.96 -7.78
CA GLY A 131 14.43 9.05 -6.34
C GLY A 131 13.51 9.98 -5.56
N LYS A 132 12.58 10.69 -6.21
CA LYS A 132 11.52 11.44 -5.51
C LYS A 132 10.56 10.47 -4.82
N LYS A 133 9.89 11.00 -3.80
CA LYS A 133 8.91 10.26 -3.00
C LYS A 133 7.69 11.11 -2.75
N VAL A 134 6.55 10.46 -2.63
CA VAL A 134 5.32 11.01 -2.09
C VAL A 134 5.00 10.22 -0.84
N ASP A 135 5.03 10.89 0.31
CA ASP A 135 4.69 10.30 1.61
C ASP A 135 3.20 10.55 1.89
N LEU A 136 2.46 9.46 2.09
CA LEU A 136 1.03 9.46 2.37
C LEU A 136 0.71 8.93 3.76
N THR A 137 1.73 8.73 4.61
CA THR A 137 1.58 8.08 5.92
C THR A 137 0.52 8.76 6.79
N ASP A 138 0.57 10.09 6.92
CA ASP A 138 -0.38 10.86 7.75
C ASP A 138 -1.77 11.01 7.10
N ARG A 139 -1.96 10.43 5.91
CA ARG A 139 -3.20 10.49 5.13
C ARG A 139 -3.89 9.15 5.04
N VAL A 140 -3.35 8.13 5.71
CA VAL A 140 -3.94 6.80 5.77
C VAL A 140 -5.01 6.77 6.84
N SER A 141 -6.26 6.64 6.41
CA SER A 141 -7.33 6.12 7.27
C SER A 141 -7.34 4.60 7.12
N VAL A 142 -6.82 3.87 8.11
CA VAL A 142 -6.85 2.40 8.08
C VAL A 142 -8.22 1.93 8.55
N LEU A 143 -8.95 1.23 7.69
CA LEU A 143 -10.07 0.38 8.08
C LEU A 143 -9.62 -1.09 7.91
N SER A 144 -9.86 -1.91 8.93
CA SER A 144 -9.65 -3.37 8.79
C SER A 144 -10.62 -3.91 7.72
N LEU A 145 -10.21 -4.89 6.91
CA LEU A 145 -11.08 -5.55 5.93
C LEU A 145 -12.37 -6.11 6.58
N ASP A 146 -12.33 -6.48 7.86
CA ASP A 146 -13.51 -6.95 8.59
C ASP A 146 -14.56 -5.85 8.82
N GLN A 147 -14.14 -4.58 8.82
CA GLN A 147 -15.03 -3.43 8.95
C GLN A 147 -15.66 -3.00 7.62
N LEU A 148 -15.18 -3.55 6.49
CA LEU A 148 -15.77 -3.33 5.16
C LEU A 148 -16.85 -4.37 4.82
N ALA A 149 -16.98 -5.43 5.62
CA ALA A 149 -17.96 -6.50 5.46
C ALA A 149 -19.20 -6.34 6.39
N ALA A 150 -19.31 -5.21 7.09
CA ALA A 150 -20.42 -4.87 7.99
C ALA A 150 -21.46 -3.99 7.30
#